data_AF-A0A955SYU1-F1
#
_entry.id   AF-A0A955SYU1-F1
#
_cell.length_a   1.000
_cell.length_b   1.000
_cell.length_c   1.000
_cell.angle_alpha   90.00
_cell.angle_beta   90.00
_cell.angle_gamma   90.00
#
_symmetry.space_group_name_H-M   'P 1'
#
loop_
_entity.id
_entity.type
_entity.pdbx_description
1 polymer ?
#
loop_
_entity_poly.entity_id
_entity_poly.type
_entity_poly.pdbx_seq_one_letter_code
_entity_poly.pdbx_strand_id
1 'polypeptide(L)'
;HNLSNLWYPRAILSDPGAARYVEGTAFHPYSGEPSDMGTFSDEFPDKSVFLSEGSMFGVEGAVSIIDYLRNGASSYNAWVTVIDSEGQPNNGPFTASDTSVTVGAETLEVTYGFEYSMYGQFMKFIQRGAIRIDSGESSSEFAHVAFLNPNGSLVLVVANPQSKAREFRVGWEGRTLRTTLAPESVATYRWRTN
;
A
#
# COMPACT_ATOMS: atom_id res chain seq x y z
N HIS A 1 14.98 -6.27 -3.04
CA HIS A 1 15.89 -5.39 -3.83
C HIS A 1 15.17 -4.08 -4.09
N ASN A 2 15.88 -3.00 -4.39
CA ASN A 2 15.23 -1.71 -4.65
C ASN A 2 14.76 -1.61 -6.10
N LEU A 3 13.79 -0.74 -6.35
CA LEU A 3 13.20 -0.49 -7.67
C LEU A 3 14.19 0.17 -8.62
N SER A 4 15.17 0.90 -8.11
CA SER A 4 16.30 1.42 -8.90
C SER A 4 17.20 0.34 -9.50
N ASN A 5 17.00 -0.94 -9.15
CA ASN A 5 17.85 -2.06 -9.55
C ASN A 5 17.11 -3.15 -10.34
N LEU A 6 16.35 -2.75 -11.38
CA LEU A 6 15.52 -3.68 -12.17
C LEU A 6 16.29 -4.65 -13.06
N TRP A 7 17.58 -4.41 -13.36
CA TRP A 7 18.33 -5.31 -14.24
C TRP A 7 18.46 -6.73 -13.65
N TYR A 8 18.55 -6.84 -12.32
CA TYR A 8 18.71 -8.12 -11.63
C TYR A 8 17.48 -9.03 -11.83
N PRO A 9 16.25 -8.60 -11.47
CA PRO A 9 15.09 -9.45 -11.70
C PRO A 9 14.77 -9.61 -13.20
N ARG A 10 15.03 -8.61 -14.05
CA ARG A 10 14.88 -8.72 -15.51
C ARG A 10 15.72 -9.87 -16.09
N ALA A 11 16.98 -10.00 -15.67
CA ALA A 11 17.87 -11.05 -16.15
C ALA A 11 17.32 -12.46 -15.83
N ILE A 12 16.72 -12.62 -14.64
CA ILE A 12 16.14 -13.90 -14.21
C ILE A 12 14.85 -14.20 -14.97
N LEU A 13 13.95 -13.21 -15.07
CA LEU A 13 12.64 -13.41 -15.71
C LEU A 13 12.72 -13.53 -17.25
N SER A 14 13.79 -13.01 -17.86
CA SER A 14 14.02 -13.12 -19.31
C SER A 14 14.58 -14.49 -19.73
N ASP A 15 15.07 -15.31 -18.80
CA ASP A 15 15.48 -16.70 -19.07
C ASP A 15 14.31 -17.67 -18.80
N PRO A 16 13.71 -18.29 -19.82
CA PRO A 16 12.60 -19.22 -19.63
C PRO A 16 12.94 -20.43 -18.74
N GLY A 17 14.21 -20.84 -18.71
CA GLY A 17 14.70 -21.94 -17.87
C GLY A 17 14.65 -21.61 -16.38
N ALA A 18 14.85 -20.33 -16.04
CA ALA A 18 14.74 -19.81 -14.68
C ALA A 18 13.30 -19.36 -14.35
N ALA A 19 12.68 -18.58 -15.25
CA ALA A 19 11.38 -17.93 -15.03
C ALA A 19 10.24 -18.92 -14.70
N ARG A 20 10.33 -20.17 -15.17
CA ARG A 20 9.37 -21.24 -14.83
C ARG A 20 9.34 -21.62 -13.34
N TYR A 21 10.34 -21.22 -12.56
CA TYR A 21 10.43 -21.46 -11.12
C TYR A 21 10.16 -20.20 -10.29
N VAL A 22 9.87 -19.07 -10.94
CA VAL A 22 9.70 -17.78 -10.29
C VAL A 22 8.25 -17.32 -10.48
N GLU A 23 7.53 -17.16 -9.38
CA GLU A 23 6.16 -16.62 -9.37
C GLU A 23 6.16 -15.09 -9.54
N GLY A 24 7.20 -14.43 -9.04
CA GLY A 24 7.23 -12.98 -8.97
C GLY A 24 8.49 -12.45 -8.32
N THR A 25 8.49 -11.14 -8.13
CA THR A 25 9.65 -10.37 -7.72
C THR A 25 9.34 -9.51 -6.49
N ALA A 26 10.20 -9.58 -5.46
CA ALA A 26 10.03 -8.86 -4.20
C ALA A 26 10.91 -7.60 -4.11
N PHE A 27 10.27 -6.44 -4.03
CA PHE A 27 10.90 -5.12 -3.98
C PHE A 27 10.80 -4.47 -2.60
N HIS A 28 11.77 -3.62 -2.28
CA HIS A 28 11.74 -2.70 -1.16
C HIS A 28 11.71 -1.26 -1.73
N PRO A 29 10.94 -0.32 -1.16
CA PRO A 29 10.72 1.01 -1.73
C PRO A 29 11.78 2.02 -1.27
N TYR A 30 13.01 1.59 -0.94
CA TYR A 30 14.06 2.49 -0.43
C TYR A 30 14.76 3.29 -1.53
N SER A 31 14.57 2.95 -2.80
CA SER A 31 15.12 3.67 -3.95
C SER A 31 14.42 3.24 -5.24
N GLY A 32 14.20 4.19 -6.15
CA GLY A 32 13.35 4.05 -7.33
C GLY A 32 11.92 4.50 -7.04
N GLU A 33 11.09 4.53 -8.07
CA GLU A 33 9.73 5.10 -8.02
C GLU A 33 8.66 4.03 -8.25
N PRO A 34 7.41 4.23 -7.79
CA PRO A 34 6.29 3.33 -8.09
C PRO A 34 6.13 3.04 -9.60
N SER A 35 6.38 4.03 -10.47
CA SER A 35 6.33 3.85 -11.92
C SER A 35 7.35 2.83 -12.47
N ASP A 36 8.48 2.65 -11.79
CA ASP A 36 9.47 1.63 -12.16
C ASP A 36 8.88 0.23 -11.93
N MET A 37 8.13 0.06 -10.83
CA MET A 37 7.37 -1.16 -10.56
C MET A 37 6.31 -1.39 -11.64
N GLY A 38 5.57 -0.34 -12.01
CA GLY A 38 4.55 -0.42 -13.05
C GLY A 38 5.14 -0.87 -14.38
N THR A 39 6.24 -0.23 -14.82
CA THR A 39 6.96 -0.59 -16.04
C THR A 39 7.44 -2.05 -15.99
N PHE A 40 8.01 -2.48 -14.87
CA PHE A 40 8.45 -3.87 -14.70
C PHE A 40 7.28 -4.87 -14.70
N SER A 41 6.15 -4.50 -14.09
CA SER A 41 4.93 -5.32 -14.09
C SER A 41 4.35 -5.47 -15.49
N ASP A 42 4.42 -4.42 -16.32
CA ASP A 42 3.96 -4.45 -17.71
C ASP A 42 4.88 -5.29 -18.61
N GLU A 43 6.18 -5.34 -18.30
CA GLU A 43 7.15 -6.19 -19.01
C GLU A 43 6.94 -7.69 -18.73
N PHE A 44 6.51 -8.04 -17.52
CA PHE A 44 6.29 -9.43 -17.08
C PHE A 44 4.88 -9.63 -16.49
N PRO A 45 3.82 -9.51 -17.30
CA PRO A 45 2.43 -9.45 -16.80
C PRO A 45 1.93 -10.77 -16.21
N ASP A 46 2.63 -11.89 -16.45
CA ASP A 46 2.35 -13.20 -15.85
C ASP A 46 3.06 -13.40 -14.50
N LYS A 47 3.84 -12.41 -14.03
CA LYS A 47 4.62 -12.47 -12.80
C LYS A 47 4.13 -11.43 -11.80
N SER A 48 3.96 -11.85 -10.56
CA SER A 48 3.58 -10.94 -9.48
C SER A 48 4.73 -10.02 -9.06
N VAL A 49 4.42 -8.82 -8.59
CA VAL A 49 5.38 -7.96 -7.90
C VAL A 49 4.92 -7.69 -6.48
N PHE A 50 5.82 -7.79 -5.51
CA PHE A 50 5.49 -7.71 -4.09
C PHE A 50 6.34 -6.62 -3.43
N LEU A 51 5.74 -5.78 -2.59
CA LEU A 51 6.52 -5.00 -1.62
C LEU A 51 6.71 -5.84 -0.37
N SER A 52 7.90 -6.43 -0.22
CA SER A 52 8.18 -7.38 0.86
C SER A 52 8.65 -6.72 2.16
N GLU A 53 9.08 -5.46 2.09
CA GLU A 53 9.56 -4.69 3.22
C GLU A 53 9.55 -3.21 2.87
N GLY A 54 9.08 -2.38 3.81
CA GLY A 54 9.18 -0.92 3.79
C GLY A 54 8.06 -0.33 4.64
N SER A 55 8.39 0.60 5.54
CA SER A 55 7.39 1.27 6.37
C SER A 55 7.05 2.65 5.79
N MET A 56 5.75 2.89 5.65
CA MET A 56 5.17 4.11 5.10
C MET A 56 4.40 4.83 6.21
N PHE A 57 4.64 6.12 6.39
CA PHE A 57 4.18 6.86 7.58
C PHE A 57 3.19 7.96 7.25
N GLY A 58 2.24 8.20 8.15
CA GLY A 58 1.25 9.26 7.99
C GLY A 58 0.36 9.10 6.74
N VAL A 59 -0.29 10.20 6.35
CA VAL A 59 -1.15 10.24 5.16
C VAL A 59 -0.36 10.09 3.86
N GLU A 60 0.86 10.63 3.80
CA GLU A 60 1.75 10.46 2.65
C GLU A 60 2.17 9.00 2.45
N GLY A 61 2.32 8.26 3.55
CA GLY A 61 2.52 6.83 3.49
C GLY A 61 1.34 6.09 2.84
N ALA A 62 0.11 6.51 3.15
CA ALA A 62 -1.07 5.96 2.48
C ALA A 62 -1.12 6.31 0.98
N VAL A 63 -0.74 7.55 0.61
CA VAL A 63 -0.58 7.95 -0.80
C VAL A 63 0.40 7.04 -1.51
N SER A 64 1.57 6.80 -0.91
CA SER A 64 2.60 5.94 -1.51
C SER A 64 2.14 4.47 -1.64
N ILE A 65 1.47 3.91 -0.62
CA ILE A 65 0.87 2.57 -0.72
C ILE A 65 -0.14 2.51 -1.88
N ILE A 66 -1.00 3.52 -2.00
CA ILE A 66 -1.96 3.64 -3.09
C ILE A 66 -1.24 3.65 -4.45
N ASP A 67 -0.17 4.44 -4.58
CA ASP A 67 0.59 4.53 -5.82
C ASP A 67 1.25 3.21 -6.19
N TYR A 68 1.82 2.48 -5.24
CA TYR A 68 2.37 1.14 -5.48
C TYR A 68 1.30 0.14 -5.90
N LEU A 69 0.15 0.13 -5.23
CA LEU A 69 -0.99 -0.74 -5.61
C LEU A 69 -1.50 -0.41 -7.01
N ARG A 70 -1.48 0.86 -7.42
CA ARG A 70 -1.82 1.30 -8.78
C ARG A 70 -0.76 0.89 -9.81
N ASN A 71 0.48 0.71 -9.38
CA ASN A 71 1.63 0.31 -10.21
C ASN A 71 1.99 -1.18 -10.11
N GLY A 72 0.99 -2.04 -9.88
CA GLY A 72 1.14 -3.49 -10.01
C GLY A 72 1.49 -4.24 -8.72
N ALA A 73 1.73 -3.56 -7.60
CA ALA A 73 2.00 -4.23 -6.33
C ALA A 73 0.85 -5.20 -5.94
N SER A 74 1.16 -6.49 -5.86
CA SER A 74 0.26 -7.55 -5.40
C SER A 74 0.15 -7.60 -3.88
N SER A 75 1.14 -7.08 -3.16
CA SER A 75 1.12 -6.97 -1.70
C SER A 75 1.99 -5.80 -1.21
N TYR A 76 1.73 -5.39 0.04
CA TYR A 76 2.57 -4.50 0.82
C TYR A 76 2.78 -5.07 2.21
N ASN A 77 4.05 -5.17 2.60
CA ASN A 77 4.49 -5.67 3.89
C ASN A 77 5.30 -4.57 4.59
N ALA A 78 4.69 -3.95 5.60
CA ALA A 78 5.40 -3.06 6.52
C ALA A 78 6.52 -3.82 7.24
N TRP A 79 7.56 -3.10 7.67
CA TRP A 79 8.72 -3.72 8.32
C TRP A 79 8.42 -4.13 9.77
N VAL A 80 8.78 -3.30 10.75
CA VAL A 80 8.52 -3.60 12.16
C VAL A 80 7.10 -3.18 12.52
N THR A 81 6.30 -4.13 13.01
CA THR A 81 4.92 -3.87 13.43
C THR A 81 4.82 -3.43 14.90
N VAL A 82 5.67 -3.99 15.76
CA VAL A 82 5.70 -3.72 17.20
C VAL A 82 7.14 -3.53 17.64
N ILE A 83 7.42 -2.46 18.38
CA ILE A 83 8.68 -2.26 19.10
C ILE A 83 8.40 -1.64 20.47
N ASP A 84 9.33 -1.75 21.41
CA ASP A 84 9.13 -1.06 22.69
C ASP A 84 9.30 0.47 22.54
N SER A 85 8.90 1.21 23.58
CA SER A 85 8.99 2.68 23.61
C SER A 85 10.41 3.23 23.59
N GLU A 86 11.43 2.40 23.75
CA GLU A 86 12.85 2.75 23.64
C GLU A 86 13.44 2.35 22.27
N GLY A 87 12.62 1.80 21.38
CA GLY A 87 13.06 1.31 20.07
C GLY A 87 13.96 0.07 20.18
N GLN A 88 13.77 -0.74 21.21
CA GLN A 88 14.54 -1.96 21.49
C GLN A 88 13.68 -3.23 21.37
N PRO A 89 14.32 -4.41 21.16
CA PRO A 89 15.72 -4.57 20.78
C PRO A 89 15.97 -4.10 19.33
N ASN A 90 17.03 -3.34 19.13
CA ASN A 90 17.49 -2.96 17.80
C ASN A 90 19.00 -3.16 17.67
N ASN A 91 19.38 -4.29 17.07
CA ASN A 91 20.76 -4.66 16.78
C ASN A 91 21.23 -4.19 15.40
N GLY A 92 20.38 -3.46 14.67
CA GLY A 92 20.68 -2.95 13.34
C GLY A 92 21.59 -1.71 13.38
N PRO A 93 22.17 -1.35 12.23
CA PRO A 93 23.02 -0.16 12.13
C PRO A 93 22.22 1.17 12.11
N PHE A 94 20.89 1.10 12.05
CA PHE A 94 19.99 2.24 11.94
C PHE A 94 19.13 2.36 13.20
N THR A 95 18.78 3.59 13.59
CA THR A 95 17.79 3.83 14.64
C THR A 95 16.44 3.23 14.24
N ALA A 96 15.70 2.71 15.21
CA ALA A 96 14.37 2.19 14.97
C ALA A 96 13.46 3.31 14.46
N SER A 97 12.77 3.06 13.35
CA SER A 97 11.71 3.93 12.88
C SER A 97 10.46 3.75 13.73
N ASP A 98 9.49 4.64 13.54
CA ASP A 98 8.15 4.48 14.11
C ASP A 98 7.52 3.14 13.70
N THR A 99 6.61 2.64 14.52
CA THR A 99 5.90 1.37 14.31
C THR A 99 4.40 1.58 14.49
N SER A 100 3.59 0.67 13.93
CA SER A 100 2.14 0.73 14.10
C SER A 100 1.71 0.59 15.55
N VAL A 101 2.45 -0.21 16.32
CA VAL A 101 2.18 -0.48 17.72
C VAL A 101 3.45 -0.29 18.52
N THR A 102 3.35 0.37 19.67
CA THR A 102 4.47 0.53 20.60
C THR A 102 4.07 -0.03 21.96
N VAL A 103 4.99 -0.71 22.63
CA VAL A 103 4.80 -1.23 24.00
C VAL A 103 5.68 -0.46 24.97
N GLY A 104 5.13 0.06 26.06
CA GLY A 104 5.94 0.73 27.09
C GLY A 104 6.98 -0.22 27.67
N ALA A 105 8.27 0.13 27.59
CA ALA A 105 9.38 -0.73 28.01
C ALA A 105 9.28 -1.15 29.49
N GLU A 106 8.79 -0.24 30.35
CA GLU A 106 8.57 -0.51 31.78
C GLU A 106 7.11 -0.83 32.11
N THR A 107 6.17 -0.14 31.47
CA THR A 107 4.74 -0.19 31.84
C THR A 107 3.98 -1.32 31.18
N LEU A 108 4.51 -1.87 30.07
CA LEU A 108 3.84 -2.81 29.16
C LEU A 108 2.53 -2.28 28.56
N GLU A 109 2.29 -0.97 28.63
CA GLU A 109 1.12 -0.34 28.02
C GLU A 109 1.25 -0.35 26.49
N VAL A 110 0.16 -0.72 25.80
CA VAL A 110 0.12 -0.80 24.35
C VAL A 110 -0.45 0.50 23.78
N THR A 111 0.32 1.14 22.91
CA THR A 111 -0.11 2.33 22.15
C THR A 111 -0.25 1.99 20.68
N TYR A 112 -1.36 2.41 20.07
CA TYR A 112 -1.60 2.28 18.64
C TYR A 112 -1.32 3.61 17.95
N GLY A 113 -0.30 3.63 17.09
CA GLY A 113 0.07 4.79 16.31
C GLY A 113 -0.89 5.07 15.17
N PHE A 114 -0.66 6.17 14.45
CA PHE A 114 -1.43 6.52 13.26
C PHE A 114 -1.40 5.37 12.23
N GLU A 115 -0.24 4.76 12.05
CA GLU A 115 0.06 3.69 11.10
C GLU A 115 -0.85 2.47 11.32
N TYR A 116 -1.21 2.15 12.57
CA TYR A 116 -2.15 1.05 12.84
C TYR A 116 -3.51 1.29 12.19
N SER A 117 -4.05 2.49 12.35
CA SER A 117 -5.33 2.87 11.76
C SER A 117 -5.22 3.05 10.24
N MET A 118 -4.11 3.64 9.78
CA MET A 118 -3.84 3.87 8.35
C MET A 118 -3.71 2.55 7.58
N TYR A 119 -2.87 1.61 8.03
CA TYR A 119 -2.79 0.27 7.43
C TYR A 119 -4.12 -0.47 7.54
N GLY A 120 -4.87 -0.26 8.62
CA GLY A 120 -6.22 -0.77 8.80
C GLY A 120 -7.21 -0.34 7.70
N GLN A 121 -7.04 0.84 7.09
CA GLN A 121 -7.87 1.28 5.96
C GLN A 121 -7.67 0.40 4.71
N PHE A 122 -6.54 -0.29 4.60
CA PHE A 122 -6.28 -1.24 3.51
C PHE A 122 -6.60 -2.67 3.96
N MET A 123 -5.89 -3.15 4.98
CA MET A 123 -5.82 -4.57 5.34
C MET A 123 -7.16 -5.14 5.84
N LYS A 124 -8.02 -4.31 6.44
CA LYS A 124 -9.32 -4.76 6.95
C LYS A 124 -10.37 -4.93 5.85
N PHE A 125 -10.19 -4.26 4.72
CA PHE A 125 -11.24 -4.10 3.71
C PHE A 125 -10.89 -4.77 2.39
N ILE A 126 -9.61 -4.82 2.02
CA ILE A 126 -9.11 -5.51 0.82
C ILE A 126 -8.86 -6.97 1.17
N GLN A 127 -9.60 -7.88 0.54
CA GLN A 127 -9.48 -9.31 0.81
C GLN A 127 -8.36 -9.94 -0.02
N ARG A 128 -7.82 -11.06 0.47
CA ARG A 128 -6.94 -11.91 -0.35
C ARG A 128 -7.68 -12.33 -1.62
N GLY A 129 -7.05 -12.13 -2.77
CA GLY A 129 -7.65 -12.41 -4.08
C GLY A 129 -8.54 -11.27 -4.61
N ALA A 130 -8.58 -10.12 -3.94
CA ALA A 130 -9.18 -8.92 -4.52
C ALA A 130 -8.43 -8.51 -5.79
N ILE A 131 -9.20 -8.06 -6.78
CA ILE A 131 -8.66 -7.59 -8.06
C ILE A 131 -8.74 -6.07 -8.05
N ARG A 132 -7.62 -5.40 -8.33
CA ARG A 132 -7.62 -3.94 -8.53
C ARG A 132 -8.44 -3.62 -9.76
N ILE A 133 -9.37 -2.69 -9.63
CA ILE A 133 -10.16 -2.17 -10.76
C ILE A 133 -9.79 -0.71 -11.03
N ASP A 134 -10.14 -0.21 -12.20
CA ASP A 134 -9.97 1.21 -12.49
C ASP A 134 -10.85 2.05 -11.55
N SER A 135 -10.30 3.19 -11.14
CA SER A 135 -10.94 4.15 -10.23
C SER A 135 -10.86 5.58 -10.75
N GLY A 136 -10.51 5.76 -12.03
CA GLY A 136 -10.22 7.06 -12.61
C GLY A 136 -8.77 7.52 -12.43
N GLU A 137 -8.49 8.69 -13.01
CA GLU A 137 -7.17 9.32 -13.00
C GLU A 137 -6.77 9.79 -11.60
N SER A 138 -5.49 9.61 -11.26
CA SER A 138 -4.93 10.16 -10.02
C SER A 138 -4.98 11.68 -10.05
N SER A 139 -5.19 12.30 -8.89
CA SER A 139 -5.18 13.75 -8.73
C SER A 139 -4.19 14.13 -7.62
N SER A 140 -3.57 15.31 -7.71
CA SER A 140 -2.80 15.87 -6.60
C SER A 140 -3.66 16.17 -5.38
N GLU A 141 -4.99 16.26 -5.54
CA GLU A 141 -5.92 16.52 -4.44
C GLU A 141 -6.22 15.26 -3.62
N PHE A 142 -6.28 14.09 -4.27
CA PHE A 142 -6.60 12.82 -3.64
C PHE A 142 -5.83 11.67 -4.29
N ALA A 143 -5.23 10.82 -3.47
CA ALA A 143 -4.80 9.50 -3.90
C ALA A 143 -5.94 8.50 -3.67
N HIS A 144 -6.20 7.62 -4.62
CA HIS A 144 -7.21 6.58 -4.46
C HIS A 144 -6.93 5.31 -5.25
N VAL A 145 -7.46 4.20 -4.76
CA VAL A 145 -7.40 2.89 -5.42
C VAL A 145 -8.67 2.09 -5.12
N ALA A 146 -9.17 1.39 -6.12
CA ALA A 146 -10.37 0.57 -6.00
C ALA A 146 -10.10 -0.91 -6.25
N PHE A 147 -10.86 -1.76 -5.56
CA PHE A 147 -10.77 -3.21 -5.64
C PHE A 147 -12.16 -3.85 -5.71
N LEU A 148 -12.26 -4.94 -6.46
CA LEU A 148 -13.34 -5.92 -6.38
C LEU A 148 -12.88 -7.09 -5.52
N ASN A 149 -13.50 -7.27 -4.35
CA ASN A 149 -13.25 -8.41 -3.49
C ASN A 149 -13.89 -9.70 -4.06
N PRO A 150 -13.37 -10.90 -3.72
CA PRO A 150 -13.96 -12.17 -4.13
C PRO A 150 -15.41 -12.37 -3.70
N ASN A 151 -15.83 -11.72 -2.62
CA ASN A 151 -17.22 -11.75 -2.14
C ASN A 151 -18.17 -10.79 -2.89
N GLY A 152 -17.71 -10.14 -3.96
CA GLY A 152 -18.48 -9.20 -4.77
C GLY A 152 -18.61 -7.78 -4.19
N SER A 153 -17.95 -7.48 -3.06
CA SER A 153 -17.92 -6.10 -2.56
C SER A 153 -16.88 -5.26 -3.28
N LEU A 154 -17.24 -4.01 -3.58
CA LEU A 154 -16.33 -2.98 -4.06
C LEU A 154 -15.74 -2.24 -2.86
N VAL A 155 -14.45 -1.96 -2.95
CA VAL A 155 -13.68 -1.22 -1.94
C VAL A 155 -12.98 -0.06 -2.65
N LEU A 156 -13.07 1.13 -2.09
CA LEU A 156 -12.34 2.31 -2.52
C LEU A 156 -11.60 2.86 -1.31
N VAL A 157 -10.27 2.90 -1.37
CA VAL A 157 -9.44 3.62 -0.39
C VAL A 157 -9.13 5.00 -0.97
N VAL A 158 -9.31 6.05 -0.18
CA VAL A 158 -9.04 7.44 -0.55
C VAL A 158 -8.19 8.09 0.54
N ALA A 159 -7.09 8.73 0.16
CA ALA A 159 -6.27 9.56 1.03
C ALA A 159 -6.37 11.03 0.61
N ASN A 160 -6.59 11.91 1.59
CA ASN A 160 -6.51 13.35 1.43
C ASN A 160 -5.24 13.85 2.13
N PRO A 161 -4.12 14.05 1.40
CA PRO A 161 -2.88 14.59 1.98
C PRO A 161 -2.97 16.10 2.24
N GLN A 162 -4.05 16.76 1.86
CA GLN A 162 -4.17 18.20 1.97
C GLN A 162 -4.43 18.64 3.41
N SER A 163 -3.98 19.84 3.76
CA SER A 163 -4.23 20.49 5.06
C SER A 163 -5.67 21.02 5.23
N LYS A 164 -6.55 20.76 4.26
CA LYS A 164 -7.97 21.17 4.29
C LYS A 164 -8.87 19.99 3.98
N ALA A 165 -10.07 20.03 4.58
CA ALA A 165 -11.13 19.12 4.17
C ALA A 165 -11.49 19.37 2.69
N ARG A 166 -11.71 18.28 1.97
CA ARG A 166 -12.00 18.31 0.54
C ARG A 166 -13.19 17.42 0.23
N GLU A 167 -14.06 17.93 -0.64
CA GLU A 167 -15.22 17.21 -1.12
C GLU A 167 -14.93 16.50 -2.43
N PHE A 168 -15.45 15.29 -2.60
CA PHE A 168 -15.37 14.54 -3.84
C PHE A 168 -16.65 13.72 -4.07
N ARG A 169 -16.74 13.11 -5.25
CA ARG A 169 -17.83 12.23 -5.64
C ARG A 169 -17.29 10.85 -6.01
N VAL A 170 -17.97 9.81 -5.55
CA VAL A 170 -17.75 8.44 -5.99
C VAL A 170 -18.89 8.05 -6.92
N GLY A 171 -18.58 7.84 -8.20
CA GLY A 171 -19.52 7.39 -9.22
C GLY A 171 -19.41 5.88 -9.44
N TRP A 172 -20.54 5.17 -9.47
CA TRP A 172 -20.58 3.75 -9.82
C TRP A 172 -21.96 3.40 -10.39
N GLU A 173 -22.01 2.84 -11.61
CA GLU A 173 -23.24 2.42 -12.30
C GLU A 173 -24.39 3.44 -12.26
N GLY A 174 -24.09 4.70 -12.57
CA GLY A 174 -25.07 5.80 -12.56
C GLY A 174 -25.50 6.27 -11.16
N ARG A 175 -25.00 5.65 -10.09
CA ARG A 175 -25.15 6.11 -8.71
C ARG A 175 -24.00 7.02 -8.33
N THR A 176 -24.24 7.92 -7.38
CA THR A 176 -23.22 8.86 -6.90
C THR A 176 -23.32 9.03 -5.39
N LEU A 177 -22.19 8.86 -4.71
CA LEU A 177 -21.99 9.30 -3.34
C LEU A 177 -21.23 10.63 -3.36
N ARG A 178 -21.75 11.65 -2.69
CA ARG A 178 -21.04 12.91 -2.42
C ARG A 178 -20.56 12.88 -0.97
N THR A 179 -19.27 13.12 -0.75
CA THR A 179 -18.68 13.03 0.58
C THR A 179 -17.48 13.97 0.74
N THR A 180 -17.11 14.23 1.98
CA THR A 180 -16.00 15.10 2.35
C THR A 180 -15.01 14.31 3.19
N LEU A 181 -13.74 14.37 2.83
CA LEU A 181 -12.64 13.79 3.60
C LEU A 181 -11.95 14.90 4.40
N ALA A 182 -11.70 14.63 5.68
CA ALA A 182 -10.96 15.53 6.58
C ALA A 182 -9.53 15.78 6.06
N PRO A 183 -8.86 16.87 6.49
CA PRO A 183 -7.44 17.06 6.19
C PRO A 183 -6.61 15.88 6.70
N GLU A 184 -5.51 15.58 6.00
CA GLU A 184 -4.50 14.58 6.40
C GLU A 184 -5.09 13.24 6.86
N SER A 185 -6.08 12.73 6.10
CA SER A 185 -6.84 11.55 6.51
C SER A 185 -7.01 10.53 5.40
N VAL A 186 -7.27 9.29 5.81
CA VAL A 186 -7.49 8.14 4.93
C VAL A 186 -8.83 7.52 5.28
N ALA A 187 -9.65 7.25 4.27
CA ALA A 187 -10.94 6.61 4.44
C ALA A 187 -11.17 5.51 3.42
N THR A 188 -11.85 4.46 3.88
CA THR A 188 -12.25 3.34 3.03
C THR A 188 -13.76 3.25 2.91
N TYR A 189 -14.23 3.28 1.67
CA TYR A 189 -15.62 3.13 1.29
C TYR A 189 -15.82 1.71 0.77
N ARG A 190 -16.88 1.05 1.23
CA ARG A 190 -17.22 -0.31 0.80
C ARG A 190 -18.70 -0.43 0.52
N TRP A 191 -19.05 -0.98 -0.63
CA TRP A 191 -20.44 -1.27 -0.99
C TRP A 191 -20.54 -2.59 -1.77
N ARG A 192 -21.77 -3.08 -1.95
CA ARG A 192 -22.04 -4.27 -2.76
C ARG A 192 -22.65 -3.87 -4.10
N THR A 193 -22.43 -4.71 -5.09
CA THR A 193 -22.99 -4.55 -6.43
C THR A 193 -24.40 -5.11 -6.57
N ASN A 194 -24.93 -5.76 -5.52
CA ASN A 194 -26.28 -6.34 -5.45
C ASN A 194 -27.11 -5.64 -4.38
#